data_AF-T2HPD1-F1
#
_entry.id   AF-T2HPD1-F1
#
_cell.length_a   1.000
_cell.length_b   1.000
_cell.length_c   1.000
_cell.angle_alpha   90.00
_cell.angle_beta   90.00
_cell.angle_gamma   90.00
#
_symmetry.space_group_name_H-M   'P 1'
#
loop_
_entity.id
_entity.type
_entity.pdbx_description
1 polymer ?
#
loop_
_entity_poly.entity_id
_entity_poly.type
_entity_poly.pdbx_seq_one_letter_code
_entity_poly.pdbx_strand_id
1 'polypeptide(L)' 'GTISPTKEIYPDVPHCANINILDHAVCRAAYSWRTVANTTLCAGILQGGKDTCHVR' A
#
# COMPACT_ATOMS: atom_id res chain seq x y z
N GLY A 1 -26.33 7.23 -22.89
CA GLY A 1 -24.87 7.45 -22.87
C GLY A 1 -24.22 6.24 -22.27
N THR A 2 -23.18 5.70 -22.89
CA THR A 2 -22.42 4.57 -22.36
C THR A 2 -21.28 5.10 -21.50
N ILE A 3 -21.32 4.81 -20.21
CA ILE A 3 -20.16 4.97 -19.32
C ILE A 3 -19.19 3.86 -19.69
N SER A 4 -18.10 4.24 -20.37
CA SER A 4 -17.00 3.31 -20.64
C SER A 4 -16.37 2.90 -19.30
N PRO A 5 -16.06 1.61 -19.07
CA PRO A 5 -15.31 1.23 -17.88
C PRO A 5 -13.95 1.95 -17.89
N THR A 6 -13.56 2.50 -16.74
CA THR A 6 -12.23 3.07 -16.55
C THR A 6 -11.21 1.97 -16.87
N LYS A 7 -10.41 2.19 -17.92
CA LYS A 7 -9.37 1.25 -18.31
C LYS A 7 -8.28 1.32 -17.24
N GLU A 8 -8.11 0.26 -16.47
CA GLU A 8 -7.02 0.14 -15.50
C GLU A 8 -5.66 0.22 -16.24
N ILE A 9 -4.81 1.18 -15.86
CA ILE A 9 -3.50 1.43 -16.48
C ILE A 9 -2.39 0.87 -15.59
N TYR A 10 -1.98 -0.37 -15.85
CA TYR A 10 -0.83 -0.97 -15.19
C TYR A 10 0.46 -0.65 -15.94
N PRO A 11 1.60 -0.54 -15.24
CA PRO A 11 2.89 -0.44 -15.90
C PRO A 11 3.22 -1.78 -16.59
N ASP A 12 3.74 -1.71 -17.82
CA ASP A 12 4.18 -2.89 -18.56
C ASP A 12 5.39 -3.60 -17.89
N VAL A 13 6.12 -2.88 -17.04
CA VAL A 13 7.31 -3.35 -16.35
C VAL A 13 7.08 -3.36 -14.84
N PRO A 14 7.37 -4.48 -14.13
CA PRO A 14 7.32 -4.52 -12.67
C PRO A 14 8.24 -3.47 -12.04
N HIS A 15 7.71 -2.68 -11.12
CA HIS A 15 8.48 -1.69 -10.39
C HIS A 15 8.95 -2.23 -9.05
N CYS A 16 10.19 -1.90 -8.68
CA CYS A 16 10.75 -2.23 -7.39
C CYS A 16 10.73 -1.01 -6.47
N ALA A 17 10.45 -1.23 -5.19
CA ALA A 17 10.52 -0.19 -4.17
C ALA A 17 11.39 -0.69 -3.00
N ASN A 18 12.36 0.14 -2.61
CA ASN A 18 13.14 -0.12 -1.39
C ASN A 18 12.46 0.57 -0.22
N ILE A 19 11.91 -0.23 0.70
CA ILE A 19 11.10 0.20 1.84
C ILE A 19 11.53 -0.56 3.09
N ASN A 20 11.16 -0.06 4.26
CA ASN A 20 11.54 -0.65 5.54
C ASN A 20 10.40 -1.48 6.11
N ILE A 21 10.73 -2.58 6.78
CA ILE A 21 9.81 -3.26 7.68
C ILE A 21 9.60 -2.35 8.89
N LEU A 22 8.34 -2.10 9.23
CA LEU A 22 7.97 -1.27 10.37
C LEU A 22 7.64 -2.14 11.59
N ASP A 23 7.95 -1.61 12.78
CA ASP A 23 7.58 -2.26 14.04
C ASP A 23 6.05 -2.42 14.14
N HIS A 24 5.60 -3.55 14.70
CA HIS A 24 4.18 -3.87 14.81
C HIS A 24 3.39 -2.84 15.64
N ALA A 25 4.01 -2.24 16.66
CA ALA A 25 3.38 -1.17 17.43
C ALA A 25 3.15 0.09 16.59
N VAL A 26 4.11 0.44 15.73
CA VAL A 26 3.97 1.57 14.79
C VAL A 26 2.87 1.28 13.77
N CYS A 27 2.84 0.05 13.24
CA CYS A 27 1.80 -0.41 12.31
C CYS A 27 0.40 -0.29 12.94
N ARG A 28 0.20 -0.77 14.17
CA ARG A 28 -1.07 -0.65 14.91
C ARG A 28 -1.47 0.80 15.17
N ALA A 29 -0.52 1.66 15.49
CA ALA A 29 -0.80 3.08 15.70
C ALA A 29 -1.23 3.78 14.40
N ALA A 30 -0.55 3.49 13.29
CA ALA A 30 -0.86 4.07 11.98
C ALA A 30 -2.23 3.60 11.43
N TYR A 31 -2.60 2.35 11.71
CA TYR A 31 -3.85 1.75 11.27
C TYR A 31 -4.84 1.56 12.43
N SER A 32 -4.99 2.54 13.32
CA SER A 32 -5.88 2.46 14.49
C SER A 32 -7.35 2.17 14.16
N TRP A 33 -7.77 2.43 12.91
CA TRP A 33 -9.10 2.15 12.39
C TRP A 33 -9.31 0.68 11.97
N ARG A 34 -8.25 -0.16 11.96
CA ARG A 34 -8.29 -1.55 11.50
C ARG A 34 -7.47 -2.46 12.43
N THR A 35 -7.97 -3.67 12.65
CA THR A 35 -7.21 -4.69 13.38
C THR A 35 -6.00 -5.14 12.56
N VAL A 36 -4.79 -4.91 13.09
CA VAL A 36 -3.55 -5.49 12.58
C VAL A 36 -3.24 -6.76 13.37
N ALA A 37 -3.44 -7.91 12.75
CA ALA A 37 -3.17 -9.20 13.38
C ALA A 37 -1.65 -9.41 13.61
N ASN A 38 -1.29 -10.35 14.50
CA ASN A 38 0.12 -10.71 14.73
C ASN A 38 0.77 -11.38 13.52
N THR A 39 -0.04 -11.86 12.57
CA THR A 39 0.40 -12.44 11.29
C THR A 39 0.51 -11.39 10.18
N THR A 40 0.28 -10.10 10.49
CA THR A 40 0.36 -8.99 9.54
C THR A 40 1.59 -8.14 9.81
N LEU A 41 2.32 -7.81 8.75
CA LEU A 41 3.48 -6.91 8.76
C LEU A 41 3.15 -5.62 7.99
N CYS A 42 3.61 -4.47 8.48
CA CYS A 42 3.66 -3.24 7.69
C CYS A 42 5.05 -3.04 7.09
N ALA A 43 5.10 -2.58 5.84
CA ALA A 43 6.34 -2.12 5.21
C ALA A 43 6.10 -0.80 4.50
N GLY A 44 7.06 0.12 4.57
CA GLY A 44 6.92 1.45 3.96
C GLY A 44 7.93 2.47 4.47
N ILE A 45 7.60 3.75 4.25
CA ILE A 45 8.35 4.91 4.73
C ILE A 45 7.36 5.82 5.46
N LEU A 46 7.59 6.13 6.75
CA LEU A 46 6.64 6.92 7.56
C LEU A 46 6.39 8.33 7.02
N GLN A 47 7.35 8.92 6.32
CA GLN A 47 7.23 10.22 5.67
C GLN A 47 6.39 10.16 4.37
N GLY A 48 6.05 8.97 3.89
CA GLY A 48 5.33 8.74 2.64
C GLY A 48 6.21 8.76 1.39
N GLY A 49 5.56 8.78 0.23
CA GLY A 49 6.20 8.88 -1.09
C GLY A 49 6.49 7.55 -1.79
N LYS A 50 6.52 6.41 -1.08
CA LYS A 50 6.68 5.08 -1.67
C LYS A 50 5.81 4.06 -0.95
N ASP A 51 4.91 3.43 -1.71
CA ASP A 51 4.06 2.33 -1.25
C ASP A 51 3.56 1.53 -2.47
N THR A 52 2.95 0.38 -2.22
CA THR A 52 2.21 -0.39 -3.22
C THR A 52 0.89 0.31 -3.56
N CYS A 53 0.40 0.14 -4.79
CA CYS A 53 -0.86 0.73 -5.22
C CYS A 53 -1.57 -0.18 -6.22
N HIS A 54 -2.89 -0.10 -6.24
CA HIS A 54 -3.71 -0.59 -7.36
C HIS A 54 -4.08 0.61 -8.23
N VAL A 55 -4.14 0.39 -9.54
CA VAL A 55 -4.67 1.40 -10.45
C VAL A 55 -6.18 1.46 -10.21
N ARG A 56 -6.72 2.67 -10.10
CA ARG A 56 -8.17 2.90 -9.99
C ARG A 56 -8.81 3.04 -11.36
#